data_AF-A0A7W1HFL5-F1
#
_entry.id   AF-A0A7W1HFL5-F1
#
_cell.length_a   1.000
_cell.length_b   1.000
_cell.length_c   1.000
_cell.angle_alpha   90.00
_cell.angle_beta   90.00
_cell.angle_gamma   90.00
#
_symmetry.space_group_name_H-M   'P 1'
#
loop_
_entity.id
_entity.type
_entity.pdbx_description
1 polymer ?
#
loop_
_entity_poly.entity_id
_entity_poly.type
_entity_poly.pdbx_seq_one_letter_code
_entity_poly.pdbx_strand_id
1 'polypeptide(L)'
;MLPRDIIEILNRPDHLDPTRCLRNSHTLTLIPRVSLKSFGELNRKYFDSTIGYEYAVQNVLDQTPPNDKSYWALMSKDVLNGSKDKNYETQQKMVAVLSQNANVNCEIPTALEAVVSILTQHVRSGERLFSDEPVVFTRSLDVHEGCPVDVGGFGPSGLVLVISAYDDDVGVAALRKFRPLVRSCIENKEKKALDNWSLLEVLWRLTFGVFEGLRID
;
A
#
# COMPACT_ATOMS: atom_id res chain seq x y z
N MET A 1 -2.90 -13.73 -6.30
CA MET A 1 -2.75 -14.97 -5.51
C MET A 1 -1.66 -14.73 -4.48
N LEU A 2 -1.89 -15.08 -3.21
CA LEU A 2 -0.87 -14.95 -2.18
C LEU A 2 0.21 -16.04 -2.38
N PRO A 3 1.52 -15.76 -2.24
CA PRO A 3 2.53 -16.79 -2.33
C PRO A 3 2.33 -17.88 -1.28
N ARG A 4 2.62 -19.15 -1.63
CA ARG A 4 2.47 -20.28 -0.70
C ARG A 4 3.47 -20.22 0.45
N ASP A 5 4.62 -19.60 0.20
CA ASP A 5 5.72 -19.36 1.12
C ASP A 5 5.60 -18.01 1.85
N ILE A 6 4.41 -17.40 1.90
CA ILE A 6 4.24 -16.07 2.50
C ILE A 6 4.71 -15.99 3.95
N ILE A 7 4.51 -17.04 4.75
CA ILE A 7 4.97 -17.07 6.15
C ILE A 7 6.49 -17.06 6.21
N GLU A 8 7.16 -17.80 5.31
CA GLU A 8 8.62 -17.77 5.21
C GLU A 8 9.09 -16.38 4.80
N ILE A 9 8.50 -15.80 3.73
CA ILE A 9 8.81 -14.45 3.26
C ILE A 9 8.68 -13.44 4.40
N LEU A 10 7.57 -13.43 5.12
CA LEU A 10 7.29 -12.49 6.21
C LEU A 10 8.25 -12.64 7.41
N ASN A 11 8.83 -13.82 7.61
CA ASN A 11 9.82 -14.06 8.67
C ASN A 11 11.27 -13.81 8.23
N ARG A 12 11.54 -13.51 6.94
CA ARG A 12 12.89 -13.15 6.48
C ARG A 12 13.32 -11.79 7.08
N PRO A 13 14.63 -11.58 7.28
CA PRO A 13 15.18 -10.27 7.64
C PRO A 13 14.78 -9.21 6.62
N ASP A 14 14.52 -8.00 7.09
CA ASP A 14 14.27 -6.86 6.24
C ASP A 14 15.58 -6.39 5.60
N HIS A 15 15.51 -6.08 4.30
CA HIS A 15 16.64 -5.54 3.55
C HIS A 15 16.96 -4.08 3.95
N LEU A 16 16.00 -3.38 4.55
CA LEU A 16 16.17 -2.03 5.09
C LEU A 16 16.77 -2.03 6.50
N ASP A 17 16.42 -3.04 7.29
CA ASP A 17 16.86 -3.21 8.67
C ASP A 17 16.96 -4.70 9.01
N PRO A 18 18.16 -5.31 8.89
CA PRO A 18 18.34 -6.74 9.15
C PRO A 18 18.02 -7.18 10.58
N THR A 19 17.83 -6.25 11.52
CA THR A 19 17.43 -6.55 12.90
C THR A 19 15.93 -6.86 13.03
N ARG A 20 15.14 -6.50 12.02
CA ARG A 20 13.69 -6.74 11.96
C ARG A 20 13.38 -7.73 10.85
N CYS A 21 12.28 -8.46 11.00
CA CYS A 21 11.71 -9.27 9.92
C CYS A 21 10.63 -8.49 9.17
N LEU A 22 10.36 -8.88 7.93
CA LEU A 22 9.41 -8.19 7.04
C LEU A 22 8.01 -8.02 7.67
N ARG A 23 7.51 -8.98 8.44
CA ARG A 23 6.21 -8.84 9.14
C ARG A 23 6.15 -7.66 10.12
N ASN A 24 7.29 -7.24 10.66
CA ASN A 24 7.36 -6.15 11.64
C ASN A 24 7.55 -4.80 10.96
N SER A 25 8.22 -4.75 9.82
CA SER A 25 8.57 -3.53 9.10
C SER A 25 7.73 -3.25 7.86
N HIS A 26 6.93 -4.21 7.39
CA HIS A 26 6.07 -4.09 6.22
C HIS A 26 4.61 -4.40 6.56
N THR A 27 3.70 -3.92 5.72
CA THR A 27 2.29 -4.28 5.73
C THR A 27 1.93 -5.10 4.49
N LEU A 28 1.32 -6.27 4.72
CA LEU A 28 0.81 -7.15 3.67
C LEU A 28 -0.67 -6.83 3.43
N THR A 29 -1.00 -6.39 2.23
CA THR A 29 -2.34 -5.85 1.92
C THR A 29 -2.84 -6.40 0.58
N LEU A 30 -4.15 -6.67 0.51
CA LEU A 30 -4.80 -7.03 -0.74
C LEU A 30 -5.19 -5.74 -1.45
N ILE A 31 -4.48 -5.42 -2.53
CA ILE A 31 -4.78 -4.27 -3.37
C ILE A 31 -5.96 -4.64 -4.28
N PRO A 32 -7.11 -3.95 -4.18
CA PRO A 32 -8.30 -4.29 -4.94
C PRO A 32 -8.28 -3.68 -6.36
N ARG A 33 -9.10 -4.28 -7.24
CA ARG A 33 -9.39 -3.76 -8.58
C ARG A 33 -10.44 -2.64 -8.52
N VAL A 34 -10.06 -1.47 -8.03
CA VAL A 34 -10.93 -0.29 -7.90
C VAL A 34 -10.17 0.98 -8.26
N SER A 35 -10.87 2.09 -8.46
CA SER A 35 -10.26 3.42 -8.53
C SER A 35 -10.03 3.99 -7.13
N LEU A 36 -9.16 4.99 -7.04
CA LEU A 36 -8.89 5.71 -5.80
C LEU A 36 -10.15 6.38 -5.24
N LYS A 37 -10.96 6.98 -6.13
CA LYS A 37 -12.26 7.57 -5.80
C LYS A 37 -13.23 6.56 -5.20
N SER A 38 -13.47 5.45 -5.90
CA SER A 38 -14.38 4.42 -5.41
C SER A 38 -13.88 3.78 -4.11
N PHE A 39 -12.57 3.62 -3.92
CA PHE A 39 -12.02 3.15 -2.64
C PHE A 39 -12.32 4.11 -1.49
N GLY A 40 -12.16 5.42 -1.70
CA GLY A 40 -12.49 6.44 -0.68
C GLY A 40 -13.98 6.54 -0.37
N GLU A 41 -14.84 6.34 -1.37
CA GLU A 41 -16.31 6.23 -1.18
C GLU A 41 -16.68 5.00 -0.37
N LEU A 42 -16.06 3.84 -0.66
CA LEU A 42 -16.27 2.62 0.10
C LEU A 42 -15.80 2.79 1.54
N ASN A 43 -14.63 3.40 1.78
CA ASN A 43 -14.16 3.56 3.16
C ASN A 43 -15.10 4.42 4.00
N ARG A 44 -15.56 5.57 3.48
CA ARG A 44 -16.54 6.42 4.17
C ARG A 44 -17.89 5.75 4.39
N LYS A 45 -18.29 4.83 3.52
CA LYS A 45 -19.58 4.14 3.63
C LYS A 45 -19.56 3.05 4.69
N TYR A 46 -18.43 2.35 4.85
CA TYR A 46 -18.36 1.14 5.67
C TYR A 46 -17.52 1.29 6.95
N PHE A 47 -16.74 2.36 7.07
CA PHE A 47 -15.99 2.73 8.26
C PHE A 47 -16.44 4.09 8.76
N ASP A 48 -15.86 4.54 9.89
CA ASP A 48 -16.09 5.89 10.40
C ASP A 48 -15.78 6.93 9.31
N SER A 49 -16.53 8.03 9.31
CA SER A 49 -16.26 9.24 8.53
C SER A 49 -14.82 9.77 8.67
N THR A 50 -14.13 9.45 9.77
CA THR A 50 -12.72 9.77 10.00
C THR A 50 -11.75 8.86 9.23
N ILE A 51 -12.25 7.82 8.57
CA ILE A 51 -11.50 6.81 7.81
C ILE A 51 -11.82 7.04 6.34
N GLY A 52 -11.18 8.07 5.79
CA GLY A 52 -11.34 8.50 4.40
C GLY A 52 -10.16 9.33 3.95
N TYR A 53 -10.43 10.34 3.14
CA TYR A 53 -9.46 11.35 2.74
C TYR A 53 -9.81 12.65 3.46
N GLU A 54 -8.84 13.24 4.18
CA GLU A 54 -8.95 14.61 4.71
C GLU A 54 -8.86 15.60 3.55
N TYR A 55 -7.78 15.44 2.78
CA TYR A 55 -7.52 16.23 1.60
C TYR A 55 -7.13 15.28 0.48
N ALA A 56 -7.85 15.36 -0.63
CA ALA A 56 -7.49 14.67 -1.83
C ALA A 56 -7.72 15.62 -3.00
N VAL A 57 -6.66 15.92 -3.74
CA VAL A 57 -6.78 16.72 -4.96
C VAL A 57 -7.75 16.01 -5.90
N GLN A 58 -8.85 16.67 -6.26
CA GLN A 58 -9.92 16.07 -7.06
C GLN A 58 -9.38 15.47 -8.38
N ASN A 59 -8.39 16.13 -8.99
CA ASN A 59 -7.71 15.64 -10.18
C ASN A 59 -7.05 14.27 -9.95
N VAL A 60 -6.40 14.04 -8.79
CA VAL A 60 -5.81 12.74 -8.45
C VAL A 60 -6.91 11.68 -8.35
N LEU A 61 -8.01 11.97 -7.65
CA LEU A 61 -9.11 11.03 -7.51
C LEU A 61 -9.75 10.61 -8.84
N ASP A 62 -9.89 11.56 -9.77
CA ASP A 62 -10.58 11.34 -11.04
C ASP A 62 -9.65 10.80 -12.14
N GLN A 63 -8.35 11.07 -12.08
CA GLN A 63 -7.39 10.72 -13.13
C GLN A 63 -6.49 9.53 -12.78
N THR A 64 -6.35 9.14 -11.50
CA THR A 64 -5.63 7.91 -11.15
C THR A 64 -6.40 6.69 -11.67
N PRO A 65 -5.83 5.92 -12.62
CA PRO A 65 -6.53 4.79 -13.21
C PRO A 65 -6.77 3.70 -12.16
N PRO A 66 -7.86 2.93 -12.29
CA PRO A 66 -8.05 1.76 -11.45
C PRO A 66 -6.99 0.71 -11.74
N ASN A 67 -6.69 -0.12 -10.76
CA ASN A 67 -5.87 -1.32 -11.01
C ASN A 67 -6.58 -2.27 -11.98
N ASP A 68 -5.81 -2.93 -12.84
CA ASP A 68 -6.34 -3.91 -13.80
C ASP A 68 -6.86 -5.18 -13.11
N LYS A 69 -6.29 -5.54 -11.96
CA LYS A 69 -6.61 -6.74 -11.19
C LYS A 69 -6.27 -6.57 -9.73
N SER A 70 -6.88 -7.39 -8.88
CA SER A 70 -6.49 -7.48 -7.47
C SER A 70 -5.20 -8.29 -7.30
N TYR A 71 -4.32 -7.88 -6.39
CA TYR A 71 -3.08 -8.59 -6.03
C TYR A 71 -2.68 -8.31 -4.59
N TRP A 72 -1.86 -9.19 -4.03
CA TRP A 72 -1.24 -8.93 -2.74
C TRP A 72 -0.01 -8.06 -2.93
N ALA A 73 0.20 -7.09 -2.05
CA ALA A 73 1.39 -6.26 -2.01
C ALA A 73 1.98 -6.26 -0.59
N LEU A 74 3.29 -6.17 -0.51
CA LEU A 74 4.03 -5.97 0.72
C LEU A 74 4.70 -4.60 0.64
N MET A 75 4.24 -3.64 1.44
CA MET A 75 4.75 -2.27 1.44
C MET A 75 5.49 -1.97 2.73
N SER A 76 6.62 -1.25 2.66
CA SER A 76 7.30 -0.78 3.88
C SER A 76 6.37 0.12 4.69
N LYS A 77 6.42 -0.02 6.02
CA LYS A 77 5.63 0.82 6.95
C LYS A 77 6.19 2.24 7.12
N ASP A 78 7.42 2.44 6.66
CA ASP A 78 8.15 3.69 6.72
C ASP A 78 8.80 3.98 5.36
N VAL A 79 9.25 5.21 5.17
CA VAL A 79 10.04 5.61 4.01
C VAL A 79 11.43 4.96 4.08
N LEU A 80 12.07 4.79 2.93
CA LEU A 80 13.43 4.29 2.85
C LEU A 80 14.38 5.19 3.65
N ASN A 81 15.28 4.59 4.43
CA ASN A 81 16.23 5.36 5.22
C ASN A 81 17.08 6.27 4.32
N GLY A 82 17.17 7.56 4.68
CA GLY A 82 17.85 8.60 3.90
C GLY A 82 17.15 9.05 2.62
N SER A 83 15.92 8.56 2.34
CA SER A 83 15.13 9.01 1.18
C SER A 83 14.35 10.29 1.43
N LYS A 84 14.13 10.64 2.70
CA LYS A 84 13.49 11.89 3.10
C LYS A 84 14.31 13.09 2.59
N ASP A 85 13.61 14.12 2.11
CA ASP A 85 14.22 15.36 1.60
C ASP A 85 15.11 15.14 0.38
N LYS A 86 14.81 14.10 -0.42
CA LYS A 86 15.47 13.82 -1.71
C LYS A 86 14.51 14.06 -2.86
N ASN A 87 15.05 14.54 -3.98
CA ASN A 87 14.27 14.66 -5.20
C ASN A 87 13.75 13.31 -5.70
N TYR A 88 12.67 13.35 -6.48
CA TYR A 88 11.94 12.16 -6.91
C TYR A 88 12.80 11.20 -7.74
N GLU A 89 13.66 11.73 -8.62
CA GLU A 89 14.60 10.92 -9.41
C GLU A 89 15.59 10.14 -8.51
N THR A 90 16.07 10.77 -7.44
CA THR A 90 16.95 10.12 -6.46
C THR A 90 16.22 9.01 -5.73
N GLN A 91 14.98 9.27 -5.30
CA GLN A 91 14.14 8.27 -4.62
C GLN A 91 13.83 7.07 -5.53
N GLN A 92 13.57 7.29 -6.83
CA GLN A 92 13.44 6.22 -7.82
C GLN A 92 14.70 5.35 -7.89
N LYS A 93 15.88 5.98 -7.95
CA LYS A 93 17.17 5.24 -7.95
C LYS A 93 17.36 4.44 -6.66
N MET A 94 16.98 4.98 -5.50
CA MET A 94 17.09 4.27 -4.22
C MET A 94 16.23 3.00 -4.20
N VAL A 95 14.99 3.06 -4.68
CA VAL A 95 14.11 1.88 -4.78
C VAL A 95 14.66 0.86 -5.78
N ALA A 96 15.20 1.31 -6.91
CA ALA A 96 15.83 0.42 -7.90
C ALA A 96 17.07 -0.30 -7.33
N VAL A 97 17.93 0.42 -6.60
CA VAL A 97 19.11 -0.15 -5.92
C VAL A 97 18.68 -1.15 -4.85
N LEU A 98 17.64 -0.83 -4.06
CA LEU A 98 17.08 -1.76 -3.09
C LEU A 98 16.60 -3.05 -3.77
N SER A 99 15.84 -2.92 -4.86
CA SER A 99 15.34 -4.06 -5.64
C SER A 99 16.47 -4.97 -6.14
N GLN A 100 17.56 -4.38 -6.63
CA GLN A 100 18.75 -5.10 -7.09
C GLN A 100 19.47 -5.80 -5.94
N ASN A 101 19.78 -5.08 -4.87
CA ASN A 101 20.55 -5.60 -3.73
C ASN A 101 19.82 -6.73 -3.00
N ALA A 102 18.50 -6.59 -2.86
CA ALA A 102 17.66 -7.58 -2.20
C ALA A 102 17.27 -8.75 -3.12
N ASN A 103 17.58 -8.67 -4.43
CA ASN A 103 17.13 -9.62 -5.45
C ASN A 103 15.62 -9.87 -5.38
N VAL A 104 14.84 -8.80 -5.18
CA VAL A 104 13.38 -8.80 -5.16
C VAL A 104 12.86 -7.65 -6.00
N ASN A 105 11.75 -7.85 -6.71
CA ASN A 105 11.13 -6.80 -7.51
C ASN A 105 10.38 -5.82 -6.59
N CYS A 106 11.07 -4.78 -6.14
CA CYS A 106 10.47 -3.65 -5.42
C CYS A 106 10.29 -2.47 -6.38
N GLU A 107 9.21 -1.73 -6.17
CA GLU A 107 8.88 -0.51 -6.92
C GLU A 107 8.28 0.54 -5.99
N ILE A 108 8.21 1.78 -6.48
CA ILE A 108 7.47 2.85 -5.80
C ILE A 108 5.98 2.49 -5.86
N PRO A 109 5.22 2.59 -4.75
CA PRO A 109 3.79 2.30 -4.77
C PRO A 109 3.05 3.28 -5.69
N THR A 110 1.94 2.85 -6.31
CA THR A 110 0.95 3.81 -6.83
C THR A 110 0.22 4.49 -5.66
N ALA A 111 -0.47 5.60 -5.90
CA ALA A 111 -1.27 6.30 -4.90
C ALA A 111 -2.33 5.36 -4.33
N LEU A 112 -3.00 4.57 -5.18
CA LEU A 112 -3.95 3.55 -4.74
C LEU A 112 -3.31 2.48 -3.85
N GLU A 113 -2.11 2.01 -4.19
CA GLU A 113 -1.40 1.02 -3.38
C GLU A 113 -1.00 1.55 -2.01
N ALA A 114 -0.46 2.77 -1.97
CA ALA A 114 -0.10 3.44 -0.73
C ALA A 114 -1.33 3.66 0.14
N VAL A 115 -2.39 4.26 -0.41
CA VAL A 115 -3.65 4.54 0.29
C VAL A 115 -4.28 3.28 0.85
N VAL A 116 -4.45 2.24 0.03
CA VAL A 116 -5.02 0.96 0.48
C VAL A 116 -4.17 0.40 1.61
N SER A 117 -2.85 0.48 1.50
CA SER A 117 -1.96 -0.12 2.49
C SER A 117 -1.96 0.62 3.83
N ILE A 118 -1.94 1.95 3.79
CA ILE A 118 -1.97 2.83 4.95
C ILE A 118 -3.32 2.72 5.67
N LEU A 119 -4.43 2.87 4.94
CA LEU A 119 -5.76 2.81 5.54
C LEU A 119 -6.08 1.41 6.07
N THR A 120 -5.66 0.34 5.37
CA THR A 120 -5.83 -1.03 5.90
C THR A 120 -5.07 -1.24 7.20
N GLN A 121 -3.83 -0.73 7.30
CA GLN A 121 -3.06 -0.82 8.55
C GLN A 121 -3.74 -0.05 9.68
N HIS A 122 -4.21 1.16 9.39
CA HIS A 122 -4.89 2.01 10.36
C HIS A 122 -6.18 1.37 10.86
N VAL A 123 -7.04 0.89 9.96
CA VAL A 123 -8.28 0.19 10.30
C VAL A 123 -8.02 -1.08 11.11
N ARG A 124 -6.96 -1.83 10.78
CA ARG A 124 -6.63 -3.10 11.46
C ARG A 124 -6.07 -2.92 12.87
N SER A 125 -5.21 -1.92 13.08
CA SER A 125 -4.35 -1.83 14.27
C SER A 125 -4.43 -0.50 15.01
N GLY A 126 -5.09 0.51 14.45
CA GLY A 126 -5.01 1.90 14.91
C GLY A 126 -3.73 2.63 14.51
N GLU A 127 -2.69 1.93 14.05
CA GLU A 127 -1.39 2.51 13.66
C GLU A 127 -1.54 3.44 12.43
N ARG A 128 -1.06 4.68 12.53
CA ARG A 128 -1.00 5.65 11.44
C ARG A 128 0.37 5.57 10.77
N LEU A 129 0.47 4.80 9.69
CA LEU A 129 1.69 4.78 8.86
C LEU A 129 1.86 6.14 8.19
N PHE A 130 3.10 6.65 8.14
CA PHE A 130 3.40 8.00 7.63
C PHE A 130 2.58 9.06 8.41
N SER A 131 2.83 9.14 9.72
CA SER A 131 2.04 9.92 10.67
C SER A 131 2.07 11.42 10.39
N ASP A 132 1.24 12.15 11.13
CA ASP A 132 1.20 13.60 11.30
C ASP A 132 2.21 14.16 12.33
N GLU A 133 2.84 13.33 13.17
CA GLU A 133 3.78 13.75 14.21
C GLU A 133 5.06 12.87 14.26
N PRO A 134 6.17 13.27 13.59
CA PRO A 134 6.24 14.33 12.59
C PRO A 134 5.46 13.97 11.33
N VAL A 135 5.06 14.98 10.55
CA VAL A 135 4.42 14.76 9.26
C VAL A 135 5.40 14.04 8.34
N VAL A 136 4.98 12.91 7.79
CA VAL A 136 5.74 12.15 6.79
C VAL A 136 4.82 11.79 5.64
N PHE A 137 5.32 11.93 4.41
CA PHE A 137 4.68 11.42 3.22
C PHE A 137 5.56 10.41 2.49
N THR A 138 4.93 9.46 1.80
CA THR A 138 5.58 8.67 0.76
C THR A 138 5.14 9.15 -0.62
N ARG A 139 6.10 9.31 -1.52
CA ARG A 139 5.79 9.49 -2.94
C ARG A 139 5.19 8.25 -3.57
N SER A 140 4.34 8.51 -4.54
CA SER A 140 3.79 7.49 -5.42
C SER A 140 4.32 7.60 -6.84
N LEU A 141 4.08 6.54 -7.62
CA LEU A 141 4.41 6.49 -9.04
C LEU A 141 3.50 7.39 -9.90
N ASP A 142 2.32 7.74 -9.40
CA ASP A 142 1.35 8.58 -10.10
C ASP A 142 1.84 10.03 -10.15
N VAL A 143 1.85 10.60 -11.36
CA VAL A 143 2.30 11.97 -11.63
C VAL A 143 1.14 12.77 -12.20
N HIS A 144 0.80 13.88 -11.55
CA HIS A 144 -0.21 14.83 -12.01
C HIS A 144 0.42 16.23 -12.07
N GLU A 145 0.19 16.96 -13.16
CA GLU A 145 0.72 18.31 -13.34
C GLU A 145 2.26 18.38 -13.22
N GLY A 146 2.94 17.30 -13.62
CA GLY A 146 4.41 17.17 -13.56
C GLY A 146 4.98 16.86 -12.17
N CYS A 147 4.13 16.69 -11.16
CA CYS A 147 4.53 16.42 -9.79
C CYS A 147 4.00 15.04 -9.32
N PRO A 148 4.78 14.28 -8.53
CA PRO A 148 4.31 13.03 -7.96
C PRO A 148 3.19 13.29 -6.93
N VAL A 149 2.29 12.32 -6.77
CA VAL A 149 1.33 12.34 -5.66
C VAL A 149 2.02 11.84 -4.41
N ASP A 150 1.94 12.63 -3.35
CA ASP A 150 2.39 12.30 -2.02
C ASP A 150 1.22 11.76 -1.20
N VAL A 151 1.44 10.63 -0.53
CA VAL A 151 0.44 9.95 0.29
C VAL A 151 1.00 9.77 1.70
N GLY A 152 0.27 10.23 2.71
CA GLY A 152 0.72 10.20 4.10
C GLY A 152 0.09 11.34 4.87
N GLY A 153 0.53 11.56 6.10
CA GLY A 153 -0.11 12.49 7.01
C GLY A 153 -1.55 12.07 7.37
N PHE A 154 -2.04 12.55 8.50
CA PHE A 154 -3.42 12.34 8.92
C PHE A 154 -3.99 13.66 9.42
N GLY A 155 -5.19 14.02 8.92
CA GLY A 155 -6.01 15.07 9.48
C GLY A 155 -7.21 14.51 10.23
N PRO A 156 -8.08 15.39 10.79
CA PRO A 156 -9.28 14.98 11.53
C PRO A 156 -10.23 14.06 10.75
N SER A 157 -10.26 14.14 9.43
CA SER A 157 -11.14 13.38 8.52
C SER A 157 -10.39 12.31 7.71
N GLY A 158 -9.10 12.07 7.97
CA GLY A 158 -8.38 10.91 7.45
C GLY A 158 -7.06 11.21 6.76
N LEU A 159 -6.72 10.36 5.78
CA LEU A 159 -5.43 10.36 5.09
C LEU A 159 -5.30 11.55 4.13
N VAL A 160 -4.11 12.13 4.02
CA VAL A 160 -3.83 13.25 3.11
C VAL A 160 -3.18 12.76 1.81
N LEU A 161 -3.68 13.28 0.68
CA LEU A 161 -3.17 13.06 -0.67
C LEU A 161 -2.94 14.42 -1.34
N VAL A 162 -1.68 14.77 -1.57
CA VAL A 162 -1.30 16.07 -2.15
C VAL A 162 -0.47 15.88 -3.41
N ILE A 163 -0.51 16.87 -4.30
CA ILE A 163 0.46 17.01 -5.39
C ILE A 163 1.45 18.06 -4.90
N SER A 164 2.71 17.69 -4.71
CA SER A 164 3.74 18.61 -4.24
C SER A 164 4.94 18.63 -5.18
N ALA A 165 5.45 19.83 -5.44
CA ALA A 165 6.75 20.02 -6.06
C ALA A 165 7.89 20.09 -5.02
N TYR A 166 7.55 20.11 -3.73
CA TYR A 166 8.53 20.23 -2.64
C TYR A 166 9.07 18.85 -2.25
N ASP A 167 10.34 18.82 -1.87
CA ASP A 167 11.02 17.62 -1.37
C ASP A 167 10.97 17.51 0.16
N ASP A 168 10.62 18.60 0.86
CA ASP A 168 10.62 18.67 2.33
C ASP A 168 9.58 17.74 2.94
N ASP A 169 9.99 16.96 3.94
CA ASP A 169 9.15 16.02 4.68
C ASP A 169 8.61 14.82 3.86
N VAL A 170 9.15 14.62 2.66
CA VAL A 170 8.72 13.56 1.74
C VAL A 170 9.83 12.54 1.52
N GLY A 171 9.51 11.27 1.75
CA GLY A 171 10.36 10.13 1.40
C GLY A 171 9.69 9.20 0.37
N VAL A 172 10.22 7.99 0.23
CA VAL A 172 9.61 6.96 -0.63
C VAL A 172 9.51 5.64 0.11
N ALA A 173 8.34 5.01 0.09
CA ALA A 173 8.14 3.64 0.53
C ALA A 173 8.52 2.66 -0.59
N ALA A 174 8.93 1.45 -0.23
CA ALA A 174 9.13 0.38 -1.18
C ALA A 174 7.95 -0.59 -1.15
N LEU A 175 7.51 -1.03 -2.33
CA LEU A 175 6.42 -1.96 -2.49
C LEU A 175 6.83 -3.16 -3.33
N ARG A 176 6.53 -4.36 -2.85
CA ARG A 176 6.70 -5.62 -3.58
C ARG A 176 5.34 -6.21 -3.93
N LYS A 177 5.08 -6.41 -5.23
CA LYS A 177 3.84 -7.06 -5.70
C LYS A 177 3.97 -8.57 -5.80
N PHE A 178 2.99 -9.28 -5.26
CA PHE A 178 2.79 -10.70 -5.48
C PHE A 178 1.76 -10.92 -6.59
N ARG A 179 2.23 -10.79 -7.82
CA ARG A 179 1.41 -11.07 -9.01
C ARG A 179 1.28 -12.60 -9.14
N PRO A 180 0.10 -13.13 -9.54
CA PRO A 180 0.03 -14.51 -10.00
C PRO A 180 1.06 -14.67 -11.12
N LEU A 181 1.90 -15.70 -11.03
CA LEU A 181 2.67 -16.13 -12.19
C LEU A 181 1.65 -16.34 -13.31
N VAL A 182 1.82 -15.64 -14.43
CA VAL A 182 1.05 -15.93 -15.64
C VAL A 182 1.56 -17.29 -16.12
N ARG A 183 1.07 -18.37 -15.52
CA ARG A 183 1.07 -19.66 -16.18
C ARG A 183 -0.06 -19.57 -17.20
N SER A 184 0.31 -19.54 -18.48
CA SER A 184 -0.67 -19.84 -19.51
C SER A 184 -1.34 -21.16 -19.17
N CYS A 185 -2.68 -21.18 -19.24
CA CYS A 185 -3.54 -22.33 -19.03
C CYS A 185 -3.62 -22.85 -17.58
N ILE A 186 -4.61 -22.37 -16.83
CA ILE A 186 -5.69 -23.14 -16.17
C ILE A 186 -6.53 -22.08 -15.45
N GLU A 187 -7.52 -21.54 -16.15
CA GLU A 187 -8.66 -20.88 -15.52
C GLU A 187 -9.84 -21.82 -15.69
N ASN A 188 -10.36 -22.38 -14.58
CA ASN A 188 -11.77 -22.71 -14.42
C ASN A 188 -12.00 -23.34 -13.04
N LYS A 189 -12.30 -22.50 -12.04
CA LYS A 189 -13.25 -22.75 -10.94
C LYS A 189 -13.25 -21.63 -9.89
N GLU A 190 -12.13 -20.94 -9.66
CA GLU A 190 -12.03 -19.90 -8.61
C GLU A 190 -12.59 -18.52 -9.00
N LYS A 191 -12.70 -18.21 -10.30
CA LYS A 191 -13.21 -16.92 -10.81
C LYS A 191 -14.62 -16.60 -10.30
N LYS A 192 -15.47 -17.63 -10.22
CA LYS A 192 -16.88 -17.50 -9.82
C LYS A 192 -17.11 -17.22 -8.33
N ALA A 193 -16.12 -17.49 -7.48
CA ALA A 193 -16.24 -17.25 -6.04
C ALA A 193 -15.83 -15.83 -5.64
N LEU A 194 -14.84 -15.24 -6.33
CA LEU A 194 -14.39 -13.86 -6.08
C LEU A 194 -15.31 -12.81 -6.69
N ASP A 195 -16.03 -13.13 -7.77
CA ASP A 195 -16.92 -12.19 -8.46
C ASP A 195 -18.28 -12.00 -7.74
N ASN A 196 -18.66 -12.87 -6.80
CA ASN A 196 -19.97 -12.86 -6.14
C ASN A 196 -19.96 -12.33 -4.70
N TRP A 197 -18.78 -11.99 -4.15
CA TRP A 197 -18.68 -11.43 -2.81
C TRP A 197 -18.50 -9.93 -2.91
N SER A 198 -19.11 -9.16 -2.01
CA SER A 198 -18.72 -7.76 -1.91
C SER A 198 -17.23 -7.72 -1.55
N LEU A 199 -16.42 -6.99 -2.30
CA LEU A 199 -14.98 -6.85 -2.07
C LEU A 199 -14.67 -6.53 -0.60
N LEU A 200 -15.60 -5.88 0.09
CA LEU A 200 -15.55 -5.52 1.50
C LEU A 200 -15.86 -6.65 2.47
N GLU A 201 -16.77 -7.59 2.17
CA GLU A 201 -16.92 -8.80 3.00
C GLU A 201 -15.69 -9.71 2.91
N VAL A 202 -15.06 -9.77 1.73
CA VAL A 202 -13.78 -10.49 1.53
C VAL A 202 -12.65 -9.75 2.24
N LEU A 203 -12.53 -8.43 2.07
CA LEU A 203 -11.55 -7.62 2.79
C LEU A 203 -11.74 -7.76 4.29
N TRP A 204 -12.95 -7.59 4.81
CA TRP A 204 -13.27 -7.71 6.24
C TRP A 204 -12.94 -9.11 6.77
N ARG A 205 -13.35 -10.19 6.10
CA ARG A 205 -13.03 -11.56 6.55
C ARG A 205 -11.56 -11.93 6.38
N LEU A 206 -10.84 -11.40 5.39
CA LEU A 206 -9.41 -11.70 5.22
C LEU A 206 -8.50 -10.84 6.11
N THR A 207 -8.90 -9.61 6.42
CA THR A 207 -8.13 -8.71 7.33
C THR A 207 -8.45 -8.94 8.79
N PHE A 208 -9.68 -9.37 9.14
CA PHE A 208 -10.09 -9.60 10.53
C PHE A 208 -10.47 -11.05 10.85
N GLY A 209 -11.00 -11.83 9.90
CA GLY A 209 -11.52 -13.18 10.16
C GLY A 209 -10.53 -14.35 10.03
N VAL A 210 -9.34 -14.15 9.43
CA VAL A 210 -8.36 -15.25 9.23
C VAL A 210 -7.33 -15.35 10.38
N PHE A 211 -7.14 -14.31 11.19
CA PHE A 211 -6.12 -14.32 12.25
C PHE A 211 -6.61 -14.73 13.64
N GLU A 212 -7.92 -14.77 13.92
CA GLU A 212 -8.42 -15.29 15.21
C GLU A 212 -8.20 -16.81 15.39
N GLY A 213 -7.89 -17.55 14.32
CA GLY A 213 -7.58 -18.98 14.38
C GLY A 213 -6.11 -19.34 14.63
N LEU A 214 -5.21 -18.36 14.74
CA LEU A 214 -3.77 -18.56 15.01
C LEU A 214 -3.41 -18.04 16.41
N ARG A 215 -4.07 -18.57 17.45
CA ARG A 215 -3.46 -18.64 18.78
C ARG A 215 -2.40 -19.73 18.71
N ILE A 216 -1.14 -19.31 18.64
CA ILE A 216 0.00 -20.18 18.93
C ILE A 216 0.22 -20.03 20.43
N ASP A 217 -0.17 -21.05 21.19
CA ASP A 217 0.33 -21.29 22.54
C ASP A 217 1.84 -21.59 22.51
#